data_AF-A0A9E2ZIP4-F1
#
_entry.id   AF-A0A9E2ZIP4-F1
#
_cell.length_a   1.000
_cell.length_b   1.000
_cell.length_c   1.000
_cell.angle_alpha   90.00
_cell.angle_beta   90.00
_cell.angle_gamma   90.00
#
_symmetry.space_group_name_H-M   'P 1'
#
loop_
_entity.id
_entity.type
_entity.pdbx_description
1 polymer ?
#
loop_
_entity_poly.entity_id
_entity_poly.type
_entity_poly.pdbx_seq_one_letter_code
_entity_poly.pdbx_strand_id
1 'polypeptide(L)'
;TRGVDIGAKLAIYELIQSLAAEGLAVLLISSEHEEVLGLAHRVLVMRAGRIVAELDRETMSEDAVLRAALAADSDPGQRVA
;
A
#
# COMPACT_ATOMS: atom_id res chain seq x y z
N THR A 1 2.11 21.94 12.14
CA THR A 1 2.04 20.47 11.92
C THR A 1 3.33 19.91 11.34
N ARG A 2 4.02 20.59 10.40
CA ARG A 2 5.23 20.11 9.68
C ARG A 2 6.52 19.73 10.48
N GLY A 3 6.46 19.43 11.78
CA GLY A 3 7.64 18.95 12.53
C GLY A 3 7.30 17.97 13.66
N VAL A 4 6.18 18.20 14.36
CA VAL A 4 5.71 17.28 15.42
C VAL A 4 5.18 15.98 14.81
N ASP A 5 4.45 16.08 13.69
CA ASP A 5 3.75 14.92 13.12
C ASP A 5 4.72 13.94 12.42
N ILE A 6 5.86 14.42 11.92
CA ILE A 6 6.87 13.58 11.25
C ILE A 6 7.47 12.58 12.26
N GLY A 7 7.81 13.04 13.46
CA GLY A 7 8.35 12.17 14.51
C GLY A 7 7.34 11.13 14.98
N ALA A 8 6.07 11.52 15.13
CA ALA A 8 5.00 10.59 15.48
C ALA A 8 4.77 9.53 14.39
N LYS A 9 4.85 9.94 13.11
CA LYS A 9 4.71 9.04 11.95
C LYS A 9 5.81 7.96 11.94
N LEU A 10 7.06 8.37 12.16
CA LEU A 10 8.19 7.44 12.25
C LEU A 10 8.02 6.40 13.37
N ALA A 11 7.56 6.83 14.56
CA ALA A 11 7.32 5.90 15.67
C ALA A 11 6.23 4.86 15.32
N ILE A 12 5.19 5.26 14.59
CA ILE A 12 4.15 4.34 14.11
C ILE A 12 4.74 3.34 13.09
N TYR A 13 5.58 3.81 12.17
CA TYR A 13 6.23 2.95 11.18
C TYR A 13 7.14 1.91 11.83
N GLU A 14 7.94 2.33 12.81
CA GLU A 14 8.82 1.44 13.57
C GLU A 14 8.01 0.37 14.32
N LEU A 15 6.89 0.76 14.94
CA LEU A 15 5.98 -0.17 15.58
C LEU A 15 5.37 -1.17 14.60
N ILE A 16 4.92 -0.72 13.43
CA ILE A 16 4.36 -1.61 12.40
C ILE A 16 5.40 -2.64 11.97
N GLN A 17 6.65 -2.20 11.73
CA GLN A 17 7.74 -3.10 11.35
C GLN A 17 8.10 -4.08 12.47
N SER A 18 8.12 -3.65 13.74
CA SER A 18 8.42 -4.54 14.86
C SER A 18 7.36 -5.63 15.00
N LEU A 19 6.08 -5.27 14.92
CA LEU A 19 4.97 -6.22 14.97
C LEU A 19 5.04 -7.22 13.82
N ALA A 20 5.33 -6.76 12.61
CA ALA A 20 5.52 -7.64 11.46
C ALA A 20 6.73 -8.57 11.64
N ALA A 21 7.85 -8.07 12.20
CA ALA A 21 9.04 -8.87 12.49
C ALA A 21 8.81 -9.93 13.58
N GLU A 22 7.88 -9.69 14.50
CA GLU A 22 7.40 -10.68 15.49
C GLU A 22 6.47 -11.74 14.89
N GLY A 23 6.17 -11.66 13.58
CA GLY A 23 5.33 -12.61 12.87
C GLY A 23 3.84 -12.28 12.91
N LEU A 24 3.46 -11.08 13.38
CA LEU A 24 2.06 -10.63 13.36
C LEU A 24 1.68 -10.14 11.97
N ALA A 25 0.44 -10.43 11.56
CA ALA A 25 -0.14 -9.87 10.35
C ALA A 25 -0.64 -8.44 10.62
N VAL A 26 -0.20 -7.49 9.79
CA VAL A 26 -0.63 -6.08 9.85
C VAL A 26 -1.40 -5.72 8.59
N LEU A 27 -2.62 -5.19 8.75
CA LEU A 27 -3.39 -4.58 7.67
C LEU A 27 -3.19 -3.07 7.73
N LEU A 28 -2.36 -2.55 6.82
CA LEU A 28 -2.14 -1.12 6.65
C LEU A 28 -3.07 -0.58 5.56
N ILE A 29 -3.82 0.49 5.86
CA ILE A 29 -4.63 1.23 4.91
C ILE A 29 -4.04 2.63 4.80
N SER A 30 -3.57 3.00 3.61
CA SER A 30 -2.99 4.30 3.35
C SER A 30 -3.27 4.76 1.93
N SER A 31 -3.40 6.08 1.75
CA SER A 31 -3.42 6.74 0.44
C SER A 31 -2.07 7.38 0.09
N GLU A 32 -1.07 7.28 0.97
CA GLU A 32 0.28 7.78 0.73
C GLU A 32 1.16 6.65 0.18
N HIS A 33 1.62 6.78 -1.06
CA HIS A 33 2.41 5.72 -1.73
C HIS A 33 3.73 5.42 -0.99
N GLU A 34 4.37 6.42 -0.38
CA GLU A 34 5.60 6.23 0.41
C GLU A 34 5.41 5.24 1.57
N GLU A 35 4.23 5.25 2.22
CA GLU A 35 3.90 4.33 3.32
C GLU A 35 3.80 2.89 2.85
N VAL A 36 3.03 2.66 1.78
CA VAL A 36 2.83 1.31 1.26
C VAL A 36 4.12 0.75 0.67
N LEU A 37 4.91 1.55 -0.04
CA LEU A 37 6.21 1.14 -0.57
C LEU A 37 7.22 0.82 0.55
N GLY A 38 7.19 1.57 1.65
CA GLY A 38 8.12 1.40 2.76
C GLY A 38 7.77 0.26 3.72
N LEU A 39 6.48 -0.04 3.92
CA LEU A 39 6.02 -0.93 5.00
C LEU A 39 5.36 -2.22 4.51
N ALA A 40 4.79 -2.24 3.31
CA ALA A 40 4.00 -3.37 2.85
C ALA A 40 4.87 -4.50 2.28
N HIS A 41 4.40 -5.73 2.47
CA HIS A 41 4.91 -6.92 1.78
C HIS A 41 4.11 -7.21 0.50
N ARG A 42 2.85 -6.77 0.49
CA ARG A 42 1.88 -6.93 -0.58
C ARG A 42 0.91 -5.74 -0.52
N VAL A 43 0.51 -5.21 -1.67
CA VAL A 43 -0.40 -4.07 -1.79
C VAL A 43 -1.59 -4.46 -2.65
N LEU A 44 -2.78 -4.16 -2.14
CA LEU A 44 -4.03 -4.23 -2.90
C LEU A 44 -4.48 -2.82 -3.20
N VAL A 45 -4.53 -2.46 -4.48
CA VAL A 45 -5.01 -1.14 -4.90
C VAL A 45 -6.51 -1.21 -5.09
N MET A 46 -7.24 -0.36 -4.37
CA MET A 46 -8.70 -0.28 -4.44
C MET A 46 -9.15 0.97 -5.19
N ARG A 47 -10.11 0.82 -6.10
CA ARG A 47 -10.80 1.92 -6.79
C ARG A 47 -12.28 1.59 -6.94
N ALA A 48 -13.16 2.55 -6.64
CA ALA A 48 -14.61 2.38 -6.72
C ALA A 48 -15.14 1.10 -6.01
N GLY A 49 -14.56 0.75 -4.86
CA GLY A 49 -14.95 -0.43 -4.08
C GLY A 49 -14.46 -1.78 -4.64
N ARG A 50 -13.61 -1.78 -5.68
CA ARG A 50 -13.04 -2.98 -6.28
C ARG A 50 -11.52 -2.99 -6.15
N ILE A 51 -10.94 -4.18 -6.04
CA ILE A 51 -9.48 -4.37 -6.16
C ILE A 51 -9.15 -4.33 -7.65
N VAL A 52 -8.26 -3.41 -8.03
CA VAL A 52 -7.84 -3.19 -9.43
C VAL A 52 -6.41 -3.62 -9.69
N ALA A 53 -5.61 -3.83 -8.64
CA ALA A 53 -4.28 -4.41 -8.74
C ALA A 53 -3.90 -5.11 -7.44
N GLU A 54 -3.11 -6.17 -7.57
CA GLU A 54 -2.39 -6.82 -6.48
C GLU A 54 -0.90 -6.79 -6.83
N LEU A 55 -0.11 -6.20 -5.96
CA LEU A 55 1.33 -6.01 -6.13
C LEU A 55 2.05 -6.74 -4.99
N ASP A 56 3.02 -7.56 -5.32
CA ASP A 56 3.93 -8.20 -4.39
C ASP A 56 5.26 -7.45 -4.33
N ARG A 57 6.22 -7.93 -3.52
CA ARG A 57 7.53 -7.29 -3.37
C ARG A 57 8.33 -7.17 -4.68
N GLU A 58 8.08 -8.02 -5.67
CA GLU A 58 8.82 -8.00 -6.95
C GLU A 58 8.20 -7.02 -7.94
N THR A 59 6.88 -6.84 -7.88
CA THR A 59 6.10 -6.00 -8.81
C THR A 59 5.75 -4.63 -8.23
N MET A 60 5.88 -4.46 -6.91
CA MET A 60 5.61 -3.23 -6.19
C MET A 60 6.71 -2.20 -6.44
N SER A 61 6.39 -1.24 -7.32
CA SER A 61 7.15 -0.02 -7.57
C SER A 61 6.26 1.20 -7.42
N GLU A 62 6.86 2.37 -7.22
CA GLU A 62 6.12 3.63 -7.15
C GLU A 62 5.27 3.85 -8.41
N ASP A 63 5.85 3.64 -9.60
CA ASP A 63 5.12 3.73 -10.86
C ASP A 63 3.95 2.74 -10.93
N ALA A 64 4.15 1.48 -10.52
CA ALA A 64 3.08 0.48 -10.53
C ALA A 64 1.92 0.86 -9.60
N VAL A 65 2.23 1.32 -8.38
CA VAL A 65 1.22 1.76 -7.39
C VAL A 65 0.46 2.98 -7.91
N LEU A 66 1.17 4.01 -8.36
CA LEU A 66 0.56 5.25 -8.86
C LEU A 66 -0.27 4.99 -10.11
N ARG A 67 0.24 4.18 -11.05
CA ARG A 67 -0.49 3.79 -12.26
C ARG A 67 -1.77 3.06 -11.92
N ALA A 68 -1.73 2.07 -11.02
CA ALA A 68 -2.92 1.33 -10.61
C ALA A 68 -3.95 2.23 -9.92
N ALA A 69 -3.49 3.18 -9.09
CA ALA A 69 -4.36 4.11 -8.37
C ALA A 69 -5.01 5.16 -9.29
N LEU A 70 -4.28 5.64 -10.29
CA LEU A 70 -4.70 6.74 -11.18
C LEU A 70 -5.26 6.31 -12.52
N ALA A 71 -5.12 5.04 -12.91
CA ALA A 71 -5.65 4.54 -14.18
C ALA A 71 -7.15 4.85 -14.30
N ALA A 72 -7.53 5.48 -15.42
CA ALA A 72 -8.93 5.62 -15.80
C ALA A 72 -9.55 4.24 -16.00
N ASP A 73 -10.84 4.09 -15.71
CA ASP A 73 -11.55 2.82 -15.86
C ASP A 73 -11.58 2.41 -17.34
N SER A 74 -10.59 1.65 -17.77
CA SER A 74 -10.74 0.71 -18.87
C SER A 74 -11.24 -0.59 -18.26
N ASP A 75 -12.56 -0.72 -18.16
CA ASP A 75 -13.22 -2.00 -17.89
C ASP A 75 -13.42 -2.75 -19.22
N PRO A 76 -12.68 -3.86 -19.41
CA PRO A 76 -13.25 -4.98 -20.12
C PRO A 76 -13.05 -6.23 -19.25
N GLY A 77 -14.03 -6.56 -18.42
CA GLY A 77 -13.97 -7.68 -17.49
C GLY A 77 -13.26 -8.94 -18.01
N GLN A 78 -12.30 -9.46 -17.25
CA GLN A 78 -11.66 -10.79 -17.31
C GLN A 78 -10.40 -10.76 -16.40
N ARG A 79 -9.97 -11.74 -15.60
CA ARG A 79 -10.35 -13.13 -15.27
C ARG A 79 -9.70 -13.45 -13.91
N VAL A 80 -10.46 -13.94 -12.92
CA VAL A 80 -10.12 -15.14 -12.12
C VAL A 80 -11.44 -15.74 -11.61
N ALA A 81 -11.65 -17.01 -11.96
CA ALA A 81 -12.79 -17.90 -11.66
C ALA A 81 -14.10 -17.63 -12.40
#